data_AF-G9ZJ14-F1
#
_entry.id   AF-G9ZJ14-F1
#
_cell.length_a   1.000
_cell.length_b   1.000
_cell.length_c   1.000
_cell.angle_alpha   90.00
_cell.angle_beta   90.00
_cell.angle_gamma   90.00
#
_symmetry.space_group_name_H-M   'P 1'
#
loop_
_entity.id
_entity.type
_entity.pdbx_description
1 polymer ?
#
loop_
_entity_poly.entity_id
_entity_poly.type
_entity_poly.pdbx_seq_one_letter_code
_entity_poly.pdbx_strand_id
1 'polypeptide(L)'
;MTTDTKKCPYCAEEIKADAKKCRYCGEYLEETLAQEKNVSQNTNYATTSRINLDTVECENCHNKVIPSVHLVPPLLFPQGRYAINQHICPNCGYVLFEDGGSLTILGMIIMAFFIGLMIFILILTGGHFNIYVGLMFFATLGLIIYTIYICVRPRK
;
A
#
# COMPACT_ATOMS: atom_id res chain seq x y z
N MET A 1 23.16 56.05 14.59
CA MET A 1 22.57 54.82 14.02
C MET A 1 21.40 55.28 13.16
N THR A 2 21.57 55.34 11.83
CA THR A 2 20.48 55.68 10.91
C THR A 2 19.57 54.47 10.79
N THR A 3 18.33 54.57 11.24
CA THR A 3 17.33 53.51 11.08
C THR A 3 16.76 53.61 9.68
N ASP A 4 17.52 53.16 8.69
CA ASP A 4 17.05 53.15 7.31
C ASP A 4 15.93 52.11 7.18
N THR A 5 14.79 52.54 6.66
CA THR A 5 13.62 51.71 6.36
C THR A 5 13.37 51.72 4.87
N LYS A 6 12.87 50.60 4.34
CA LYS A 6 12.48 50.44 2.93
C LYS A 6 11.06 49.89 2.87
N LYS A 7 10.36 50.13 1.75
CA LYS A 7 9.04 49.52 1.52
C LYS A 7 9.20 48.12 0.94
N CYS A 8 8.37 47.19 1.41
CA CYS A 8 8.29 45.86 0.85
C CYS A 8 7.72 45.92 -0.59
N PRO A 9 8.36 45.31 -1.61
CA PRO A 9 7.86 45.33 -2.98
C PRO A 9 6.58 44.50 -3.17
N TYR A 10 6.25 43.61 -2.24
CA TYR A 10 5.10 42.71 -2.34
C TYR A 10 3.85 43.24 -1.65
N CYS A 11 4.01 43.92 -0.52
CA CYS A 11 2.87 44.38 0.30
C CYS A 11 2.90 45.87 0.64
N ALA A 12 3.87 46.63 0.11
CA ALA A 12 4.05 48.08 0.30
C ALA A 12 4.26 48.56 1.76
N GLU A 13 4.29 47.65 2.73
CA GLU A 13 4.49 47.95 4.15
C GLU A 13 5.94 48.34 4.46
N GLU A 14 6.14 49.20 5.47
CA GLU A 14 7.46 49.66 5.88
C GLU A 14 8.21 48.61 6.70
N ILE A 15 9.40 48.25 6.23
CA ILE A 15 10.28 47.26 6.85
C ILE A 15 11.69 47.84 7.02
N LYS A 16 12.52 47.21 7.85
CA LYS A 16 13.91 47.62 8.03
C LYS A 16 14.69 47.48 6.72
N ALA A 17 15.65 48.36 6.43
CA ALA A 17 16.48 48.29 5.23
C ALA A 17 17.21 46.93 5.12
N ASP A 18 17.66 46.39 6.26
CA ASP A 18 18.33 45.09 6.36
C ASP A 18 17.38 43.88 6.38
N ALA A 19 16.06 44.09 6.23
CA ALA A 19 15.10 42.98 6.27
C ALA A 19 15.22 42.09 5.02
N LYS A 20 15.55 40.81 5.27
CA LYS A 20 15.61 39.73 4.26
C LYS A 20 14.25 39.09 3.99
N LYS A 21 13.34 39.15 4.97
CA LYS A 21 11.98 38.62 4.90
C LYS A 21 10.99 39.65 5.45
N CYS A 22 9.87 39.85 4.77
CA CYS A 22 8.82 40.73 5.26
C CYS A 22 8.10 40.10 6.45
N ARG A 23 7.95 40.84 7.56
CA ARG A 23 7.15 40.39 8.72
C ARG A 23 5.65 40.38 8.42
N TYR A 24 5.21 41.17 7.44
CA TYR A 24 3.80 41.39 7.13
C TYR A 24 3.26 40.39 6.11
N CYS A 25 3.93 40.22 4.96
CA CYS A 25 3.50 39.26 3.93
C CYS A 25 4.26 37.93 3.96
N GLY A 26 5.40 37.85 4.65
CA GLY A 26 6.21 36.62 4.71
C GLY A 26 7.09 36.35 3.48
N GLU A 27 7.04 37.20 2.45
CA GLU A 27 7.86 37.03 1.23
C GLU A 27 9.32 37.43 1.48
N TYR A 28 10.24 36.78 0.77
CA TYR A 28 11.68 37.05 0.86
C TYR A 28 12.07 38.15 -0.15
N LEU A 29 12.85 39.13 0.31
CA LEU A 29 13.25 40.31 -0.49
C LEU A 29 14.68 40.21 -1.07
N GLU A 30 15.39 39.13 -0.76
CA GLU A 30 16.80 38.95 -1.12
C GLU A 30 16.92 37.91 -2.25
N GLU A 31 17.33 38.35 -3.45
CA GLU A 31 17.43 37.49 -4.63
C GLU A 31 18.55 36.45 -4.54
N THR A 32 19.58 36.69 -3.71
CA THR A 32 20.73 35.77 -3.56
C THR A 32 20.43 34.49 -2.77
N LEU A 33 19.26 34.40 -2.11
CA LEU A 33 18.75 33.15 -1.51
C LEU A 33 17.78 32.39 -2.44
N ALA A 34 17.50 32.93 -3.63
CA ALA A 34 16.65 32.26 -4.63
C ALA A 34 17.38 31.09 -5.34
N GLN A 35 18.70 30.95 -5.18
CA GLN A 35 19.47 29.87 -5.82
C GLN A 35 19.75 28.64 -4.94
N GLU A 36 19.76 28.76 -3.61
CA GLU A 36 19.96 27.59 -2.72
C GLU A 36 18.67 26.80 -2.45
N LYS A 37 17.49 27.39 -2.72
CA LYS A 37 16.21 26.66 -2.63
C LYS A 37 15.98 25.67 -3.77
N ASN A 38 16.77 25.73 -4.84
CA ASN A 38 16.65 24.84 -6.00
C ASN A 38 17.38 23.50 -5.85
N VAL A 39 18.10 23.25 -4.74
CA VAL A 39 18.86 21.99 -4.56
C VAL A 39 18.22 21.06 -3.50
N SER A 40 17.35 21.54 -2.61
CA SER A 40 16.79 20.71 -1.53
C SER A 40 15.27 20.65 -1.44
N GLN A 41 14.53 21.21 -2.41
CA GLN A 41 13.05 21.08 -2.47
C GLN A 41 12.54 20.54 -3.80
N ASN A 42 13.41 19.90 -4.59
CA ASN A 42 13.00 19.18 -5.79
C ASN A 42 13.51 17.73 -5.78
N THR A 43 12.98 16.95 -4.83
CA THR A 43 12.55 15.59 -5.16
C THR A 43 11.04 15.55 -4.94
N ASN A 44 10.34 15.71 -6.06
CA ASN A 44 9.01 15.20 -6.36
C ASN A 44 7.82 15.89 -5.68
N TYR A 45 7.55 17.13 -6.07
CA TYR A 45 6.16 17.59 -6.18
C TYR A 45 5.99 18.38 -7.49
N ALA A 46 5.24 17.78 -8.42
CA ALA A 46 4.78 18.32 -9.70
C ALA A 46 5.83 18.62 -10.79
N THR A 47 6.23 17.58 -11.54
CA THR A 47 6.37 17.72 -13.01
C THR A 47 5.78 16.49 -13.68
N THR A 48 4.64 16.75 -14.33
CA THR A 48 3.85 15.88 -15.19
C THR A 48 4.70 15.15 -16.24
N SER A 49 5.20 13.96 -15.91
CA SER A 49 5.09 12.86 -16.86
C SER A 49 3.63 12.41 -16.84
N ARG A 50 3.09 11.90 -17.96
CA ARG A 50 1.75 11.30 -17.97
C ARG A 50 1.78 10.00 -17.14
N ILE A 51 1.91 10.11 -15.83
CA ILE A 51 1.40 9.05 -14.96
C ILE A 51 -0.10 9.29 -15.01
N ASN A 52 -0.79 8.41 -15.72
CA ASN A 52 -2.21 8.23 -15.53
C ASN A 52 -2.35 7.82 -14.06
N LEU A 53 -2.42 8.80 -13.16
CA LEU A 53 -2.76 8.54 -11.78
C LEU A 53 -4.22 8.15 -11.89
N ASP A 54 -4.47 6.85 -12.03
CA ASP A 54 -5.79 6.30 -12.34
C ASP A 54 -6.75 6.77 -11.25
N THR A 55 -7.39 7.91 -11.51
CA THR A 55 -8.38 8.48 -10.62
C THR A 55 -9.59 7.58 -10.75
N VAL A 56 -9.78 6.71 -9.76
CA VAL A 56 -10.90 5.77 -9.74
C VAL A 56 -12.14 6.50 -9.24
N GLU A 57 -13.26 6.24 -9.89
CA GLU A 57 -14.57 6.70 -9.40
C GLU A 57 -15.05 5.74 -8.32
N CYS A 58 -15.38 6.27 -7.14
CA CYS A 58 -15.84 5.43 -6.03
C CYS A 58 -17.31 5.03 -6.24
N GLU A 59 -17.62 3.73 -6.20
CA GLU A 59 -19.01 3.23 -6.34
C GLU A 59 -19.96 3.71 -5.23
N ASN A 60 -19.43 4.09 -4.06
CA ASN A 60 -20.24 4.50 -2.92
C ASN A 60 -20.53 6.01 -2.89
N CYS A 61 -19.54 6.86 -3.20
CA CYS A 61 -19.73 8.32 -3.17
C CYS A 61 -19.77 8.99 -4.54
N HIS A 62 -19.58 8.23 -5.64
CA HIS A 62 -19.51 8.68 -7.04
C HIS A 62 -18.51 9.81 -7.34
N ASN A 63 -17.74 10.22 -6.34
CA ASN A 63 -16.67 11.19 -6.50
C ASN A 63 -15.42 10.51 -7.07
N LYS A 64 -14.75 11.22 -7.97
CA LYS A 64 -13.44 10.88 -8.47
C LYS A 64 -12.40 11.17 -7.37
N VAL A 65 -11.71 10.12 -6.92
CA VAL A 65 -10.79 10.21 -5.77
C VAL A 65 -9.47 9.50 -6.07
N ILE A 66 -8.43 9.90 -5.35
CA ILE A 66 -7.16 9.19 -5.29
C ILE A 66 -7.22 8.28 -4.05
N PRO A 67 -7.22 6.95 -4.20
CA PRO A 67 -7.35 6.04 -3.06
C PRO A 67 -6.09 6.02 -2.18
N SER A 68 -6.26 5.91 -0.86
CA SER A 68 -5.16 5.69 0.07
C SER A 68 -4.81 4.21 0.19
N VAL A 69 -3.53 3.88 0.33
CA VAL A 69 -3.06 2.50 0.51
C VAL A 69 -2.95 2.18 2.00
N HIS A 70 -3.68 1.15 2.44
CA HIS A 70 -3.58 0.61 3.80
C HIS A 70 -3.15 -0.86 3.75
N LEU A 71 -2.11 -1.20 4.52
CA LEU A 71 -1.66 -2.58 4.68
C LEU A 71 -2.41 -3.22 5.85
N VAL A 72 -3.15 -4.30 5.56
CA VAL A 72 -3.86 -5.06 6.59
C VAL A 72 -3.26 -6.47 6.67
N PRO A 73 -2.86 -6.93 7.88
CA PRO A 73 -2.38 -8.29 8.06
C PRO A 73 -3.53 -9.31 7.90
N PRO A 74 -3.25 -10.52 7.40
CA PRO A 74 -4.25 -11.56 7.25
C PRO A 74 -4.81 -11.99 8.61
N LEU A 75 -6.14 -12.01 8.73
CA LEU A 75 -6.85 -12.38 9.96
C LEU A 75 -6.69 -13.87 10.34
N LEU A 76 -6.43 -14.73 9.35
CA LEU A 76 -6.28 -16.17 9.52
C LEU A 76 -4.88 -16.60 9.04
N PHE A 77 -4.12 -17.27 9.92
CA PHE A 77 -2.76 -17.76 9.69
C PHE A 77 -1.72 -16.66 9.33
N PRO A 78 -1.19 -15.93 10.33
CA PRO A 78 -0.22 -14.85 10.11
C PRO A 78 1.10 -15.29 9.45
N GLN A 79 1.41 -16.59 9.48
CA GLN A 79 2.62 -17.18 8.90
C GLN A 79 2.42 -17.64 7.43
N GLY A 80 1.16 -17.72 6.96
CA GLY A 80 0.82 -18.40 5.70
C GLY A 80 0.59 -17.48 4.50
N ARG A 81 0.32 -16.19 4.72
CA ARG A 81 -0.06 -15.23 3.67
C ARG A 81 0.71 -13.91 3.80
N TYR A 82 0.96 -13.27 2.67
CA TYR A 82 1.46 -11.90 2.65
C TYR A 82 0.35 -10.91 3.06
N ALA A 83 0.76 -9.68 3.44
CA ALA A 83 -0.17 -8.60 3.74
C ALA A 83 -1.03 -8.24 2.51
N ILE A 84 -2.22 -7.71 2.77
CA ILE A 84 -3.16 -7.25 1.74
C ILE A 84 -3.05 -5.73 1.66
N ASN A 85 -2.92 -5.20 0.45
CA ASN A 85 -2.98 -3.76 0.18
C ASN A 85 -4.44 -3.41 -0.13
N GLN A 86 -5.07 -2.66 0.76
CA GLN A 86 -6.42 -2.15 0.58
C GLN A 86 -6.37 -0.70 0.09
N HIS A 87 -7.00 -0.43 -1.04
CA HIS A 87 -7.17 0.90 -1.59
C HIS A 87 -8.50 1.49 -1.10
N ILE A 88 -8.44 2.45 -0.18
CA ILE A 88 -9.61 3.00 0.52
C ILE A 88 -9.95 4.39 -0.02
N CYS A 89 -11.24 4.68 -0.14
CA CYS A 89 -11.75 6.00 -0.50
C CYS A 89 -11.54 6.97 0.69
N PRO A 90 -10.84 8.10 0.51
CA PRO A 90 -10.62 9.06 1.58
C PRO A 90 -11.89 9.79 2.03
N ASN A 91 -12.94 9.81 1.20
CA ASN A 91 -14.17 10.54 1.48
C ASN A 91 -15.19 9.70 2.27
N CYS A 92 -15.31 8.42 1.95
CA CYS A 92 -16.35 7.55 2.54
C CYS A 92 -15.81 6.30 3.24
N GLY A 93 -14.50 6.02 3.16
CA GLY A 93 -13.90 4.83 3.77
C GLY A 93 -14.21 3.51 3.08
N TYR A 94 -14.90 3.54 1.93
CA TYR A 94 -15.20 2.33 1.15
C TYR A 94 -13.94 1.77 0.48
N VAL A 95 -13.79 0.44 0.44
CA VAL A 95 -12.67 -0.24 -0.22
C VAL A 95 -12.95 -0.30 -1.71
N LEU A 96 -12.11 0.33 -2.54
CA LEU A 96 -12.29 0.31 -4.00
C LEU A 96 -11.68 -0.93 -4.64
N PHE A 97 -10.52 -1.38 -4.13
CA PHE A 97 -9.80 -2.52 -4.68
C PHE A 97 -8.88 -3.15 -3.62
N GLU A 98 -8.71 -4.46 -3.66
CA GLU A 98 -7.81 -5.21 -2.80
C GLU A 98 -6.76 -5.94 -3.66
N ASP A 99 -5.48 -5.66 -3.39
CA ASP A 99 -4.35 -6.32 -4.04
C ASP A 99 -3.54 -7.16 -3.05
N GLY A 100 -3.09 -8.33 -3.51
CA GLY A 100 -2.16 -9.19 -2.76
C GLY A 100 -2.83 -10.32 -1.98
N GLY A 101 -2.24 -10.73 -0.86
CA GLY A 101 -2.70 -11.88 -0.09
C GLY A 101 -2.38 -13.27 -0.69
N SER A 102 -1.40 -13.35 -1.62
CA SER A 102 -0.95 -14.61 -2.19
C SER A 102 -0.37 -15.55 -1.12
N LEU A 103 -0.40 -16.85 -1.43
CA LEU A 103 0.19 -17.87 -0.56
C LEU A 103 1.70 -17.62 -0.45
N THR A 104 2.22 -17.61 0.78
CA THR A 104 3.66 -17.55 0.99
C THR A 104 4.36 -18.77 0.39
N ILE A 105 5.62 -18.62 0.00
CA ILE A 105 6.48 -19.74 -0.42
C ILE A 105 6.49 -20.83 0.65
N LEU A 106 6.58 -20.44 1.92
CA LEU A 106 6.50 -21.37 3.06
C LEU A 106 5.17 -22.14 3.08
N GLY A 107 4.05 -21.45 2.87
CA GLY A 107 2.72 -22.07 2.75
C GLY A 107 2.66 -23.09 1.61
N MET A 108 3.21 -22.79 0.45
CA MET A 108 3.26 -23.75 -0.66
C MET A 108 4.09 -25.00 -0.32
N ILE A 109 5.24 -24.82 0.35
CA ILE A 109 6.10 -25.93 0.78
C ILE A 109 5.37 -26.84 1.78
N ILE A 110 4.66 -26.26 2.76
CA ILE A 110 3.90 -27.02 3.76
C ILE A 110 2.81 -27.86 3.08
N MET A 111 2.08 -27.27 2.14
CA MET A 111 1.03 -27.99 1.39
C MET A 111 1.62 -29.11 0.54
N ALA A 112 2.75 -28.86 -0.14
CA ALA A 112 3.46 -29.88 -0.91
C ALA A 112 3.99 -31.01 -0.02
N PHE A 113 4.48 -30.70 1.19
CA PHE A 113 4.93 -31.69 2.15
C PHE A 113 3.79 -32.61 2.61
N PHE A 114 2.62 -32.06 2.96
CA PHE A 114 1.47 -32.87 3.35
C PHE A 114 0.95 -33.76 2.22
N ILE A 115 0.92 -33.25 0.99
CA ILE A 115 0.55 -34.04 -0.20
C ILE A 115 1.59 -35.15 -0.43
N GLY A 116 2.89 -34.84 -0.35
CA GLY A 116 3.96 -35.81 -0.50
C GLY A 116 3.95 -36.91 0.57
N LEU A 117 3.70 -36.54 1.84
CA LEU A 117 3.56 -37.46 2.95
C LEU A 117 2.34 -38.38 2.74
N MET A 118 1.22 -37.83 2.27
CA MET A 118 0.04 -38.64 1.92
C MET A 118 0.34 -39.65 0.82
N ILE A 119 1.02 -39.24 -0.26
CA ILE A 119 1.42 -40.14 -1.35
C ILE A 119 2.39 -41.22 -0.85
N PHE A 120 3.33 -40.85 0.02
CA PHE A 120 4.29 -41.79 0.60
C PHE A 120 3.62 -42.86 1.46
N ILE A 121 2.64 -42.48 2.29
CA ILE A 121 1.84 -43.44 3.07
C ILE A 121 1.07 -44.40 2.15
N LEU A 122 0.49 -43.88 1.06
CA LEU A 122 -0.20 -44.71 0.08
C LEU A 122 0.72 -45.77 -0.54
N ILE A 123 1.95 -45.38 -0.91
CA ILE A 123 2.95 -46.30 -1.47
C ILE A 123 3.37 -47.36 -0.43
N LEU A 124 3.58 -46.97 0.83
CA LEU A 124 3.98 -47.89 1.91
C LEU A 124 2.92 -48.93 2.26
N THR A 125 1.63 -48.60 2.13
CA THR A 125 0.55 -49.54 2.42
C THR A 125 0.38 -50.65 1.37
N GLY A 126 1.15 -50.61 0.27
CA GLY A 126 1.32 -51.76 -0.64
C GLY A 126 0.03 -52.33 -1.22
N GLY A 127 -1.03 -51.53 -1.33
CA GLY A 127 -2.33 -51.96 -1.85
C GLY A 127 -3.33 -52.50 -0.82
N HIS A 128 -2.95 -52.67 0.45
CA HIS A 128 -3.91 -52.96 1.54
C HIS A 128 -4.59 -51.66 1.98
N PHE A 129 -5.49 -51.16 1.14
CA PHE A 129 -6.21 -49.92 1.37
C PHE A 129 -7.26 -50.10 2.46
N ASN A 130 -6.97 -49.65 3.68
CA ASN A 130 -7.93 -49.63 4.77
C ASN A 130 -8.90 -48.45 4.57
N ILE A 131 -10.19 -48.66 4.82
CA ILE A 131 -11.24 -47.64 4.69
C ILE A 131 -10.93 -46.37 5.51
N TYR A 132 -10.27 -46.53 6.67
CA TYR A 132 -9.83 -45.41 7.49
C TYR A 132 -8.74 -44.56 6.83
N VAL A 133 -7.82 -45.18 6.07
CA VAL A 133 -6.76 -44.46 5.33
C VAL A 133 -7.38 -43.65 4.18
N GLY A 134 -8.39 -44.21 3.51
CA GLY A 134 -9.17 -43.49 2.50
C GLY A 134 -9.88 -42.26 3.06
N LEU A 135 -10.60 -42.40 4.17
CA LEU A 135 -11.30 -41.27 4.80
C LEU A 135 -10.35 -40.14 5.22
N MET A 136 -9.18 -40.48 5.77
CA MET A 136 -8.14 -39.49 6.11
C MET A 136 -7.59 -38.77 4.87
N PHE A 137 -7.41 -39.47 3.75
CA PHE A 137 -7.00 -38.86 2.49
C PHE A 137 -8.04 -37.87 1.95
N PHE A 138 -9.32 -38.25 1.94
CA PHE A 138 -10.37 -37.33 1.48
C PHE A 138 -10.53 -36.11 2.40
N ALA A 139 -10.39 -36.29 3.72
CA ALA A 139 -10.46 -35.18 4.66
C ALA A 139 -9.28 -34.21 4.49
N THR A 140 -8.06 -34.73 4.34
CA THR A 140 -6.86 -33.90 4.13
C THR A 140 -6.90 -33.18 2.78
N LEU A 141 -7.25 -33.87 1.69
CA LEU A 141 -7.47 -33.24 0.39
C LEU A 141 -8.60 -32.20 0.42
N GLY A 142 -9.70 -32.48 1.11
CA GLY A 142 -10.81 -31.55 1.27
C GLY A 142 -10.39 -30.27 1.99
N LEU A 143 -9.60 -30.39 3.06
CA LEU A 143 -9.04 -29.24 3.79
C LEU A 143 -8.04 -28.47 2.92
N ILE A 144 -7.22 -29.17 2.15
CA ILE A 144 -6.29 -28.56 1.19
C ILE A 144 -7.03 -27.79 0.10
N ILE A 145 -8.04 -28.39 -0.53
CA ILE A 145 -8.83 -27.74 -1.56
C ILE A 145 -9.61 -26.56 -0.99
N TYR A 146 -10.17 -26.69 0.21
CA TYR A 146 -10.89 -25.61 0.90
C TYR A 146 -9.98 -24.42 1.23
N THR A 147 -8.76 -24.69 1.72
CA THR A 147 -7.78 -23.62 1.97
C THR A 147 -7.37 -22.94 0.67
N ILE A 148 -7.09 -23.69 -0.41
CA ILE A 148 -6.82 -23.12 -1.73
C ILE A 148 -8.01 -22.31 -2.24
N TYR A 149 -9.24 -22.81 -2.11
CA TYR A 149 -10.45 -22.11 -2.52
C TYR A 149 -10.62 -20.78 -1.80
N ILE A 150 -10.40 -20.72 -0.48
CA ILE A 150 -10.43 -19.45 0.27
C ILE A 150 -9.24 -18.55 -0.09
N CYS A 151 -8.12 -19.11 -0.56
CA CYS A 151 -6.98 -18.31 -1.04
C CYS A 151 -7.24 -17.69 -2.42
N VAL A 152 -7.87 -18.44 -3.32
CA VAL A 152 -8.10 -18.04 -4.71
C VAL A 152 -9.41 -17.27 -4.88
N ARG A 153 -10.37 -17.42 -3.96
CA ARG A 153 -11.64 -16.68 -4.01
C ARG A 153 -11.33 -15.17 -3.89
N PRO A 154 -11.55 -14.39 -4.96
CA PRO A 154 -11.38 -12.95 -4.88
C PRO A 154 -12.38 -12.43 -3.87
N ARG A 155 -11.89 -11.69 -2.86
CA ARG A 155 -12.76 -10.82 -2.09
C ARG A 155 -13.13 -9.66 -3.00
N LYS A 156 -14.40 -9.61 -3.39
CA LYS A 156 -15.01 -8.42 -3.98
C LYS A 156 -15.41 -7.48 -2.85
#